data_AF-A0A4Y2H5M0-F1
#
_entry.id   AF-A0A4Y2H5M0-F1
#
_cell.length_a   1.000
_cell.length_b   1.000
_cell.length_c   1.000
_cell.angle_alpha   90.00
_cell.angle_beta   90.00
_cell.angle_gamma   90.00
#
_symmetry.space_group_name_H-M   'P 1'
#
loop_
_entity.id
_entity.type
_entity.pdbx_description
1 polymer ?
#
loop_
_entity_poly.entity_id
_entity_poly.type
_entity_poly.pdbx_seq_one_letter_code
_entity_poly.pdbx_strand_id
1 'polypeptide(L)'
;MSLQNLSVIGCDGANVNTGWKGRVIRLLETYIGRPLQWNKSMLHTNELPLRYLILEMDGCTKGPYSYSEPIGLLLKECENIQLSNLIKLTVLFSLWI
;
A
#
# COMPACT_ATOMS: atom_id res chain seq x y z
N MET A 1 -23.58 -0.20 3.19
CA MET A 1 -22.73 0.99 2.92
C MET A 1 -23.05 1.45 1.50
N SER A 2 -23.49 2.70 1.30
CA SER A 2 -23.83 3.19 -0.05
C SER A 2 -22.54 3.49 -0.81
N LEU A 3 -22.49 3.10 -2.09
CA LEU A 3 -21.35 3.40 -2.97
C LEU A 3 -21.11 4.92 -3.11
N GLN A 4 -22.16 5.73 -2.90
CA GLN A 4 -22.09 7.18 -2.90
C GLN A 4 -21.18 7.75 -1.79
N ASN A 5 -21.01 7.01 -0.69
CA ASN A 5 -20.21 7.45 0.46
C ASN A 5 -18.73 7.00 0.36
N LEU A 6 -18.32 6.35 -0.73
CA LEU A 6 -16.96 5.84 -0.90
C LEU A 6 -15.97 7.00 -1.14
N SER A 7 -15.14 7.36 -0.16
CA SER A 7 -14.19 8.47 -0.29
C SER A 7 -12.83 8.03 -0.87
N VAL A 8 -12.35 6.86 -0.45
CA VAL A 8 -11.01 6.35 -0.75
C VAL A 8 -11.11 4.95 -1.36
N ILE A 9 -10.29 4.67 -2.37
CA ILE A 9 -10.12 3.33 -2.94
C ILE A 9 -8.65 2.91 -2.83
N GLY A 10 -8.41 1.71 -2.31
CA GLY A 10 -7.10 1.07 -2.27
C GLY A 10 -6.94 0.03 -3.38
N CYS A 11 -5.81 0.04 -4.09
CA CYS A 11 -5.44 -1.00 -5.05
C CYS A 11 -3.93 -1.02 -5.29
N ASP A 12 -3.43 -2.07 -5.96
CA ASP A 12 -2.05 -2.08 -6.44
C ASP A 12 -1.82 -1.01 -7.54
N GLY A 13 -0.55 -0.68 -7.79
CA GLY A 13 -0.15 0.28 -8.83
C GLY A 13 -0.20 -0.26 -10.26
N ALA A 14 -0.80 -1.42 -10.52
CA ALA A 14 -0.76 -2.04 -11.84
C ALA A 14 -1.55 -1.23 -12.87
N ASN A 15 -1.07 -1.24 -14.12
CA ASN A 15 -1.71 -0.51 -15.22
C ASN A 15 -3.16 -0.95 -15.49
N VAL A 16 -3.55 -2.18 -15.11
CA VAL A 16 -4.93 -2.68 -15.21
C VAL A 16 -5.89 -1.97 -14.22
N ASN A 17 -5.35 -1.45 -13.12
CA ASN A 17 -6.11 -0.77 -12.08
C ASN A 17 -6.09 0.75 -12.27
N THR A 18 -4.91 1.31 -12.58
CA THR A 18 -4.66 2.75 -12.49
C THR A 18 -4.50 3.47 -13.83
N GLY A 19 -4.47 2.74 -14.95
CA GLY A 19 -4.31 3.34 -16.28
C GLY A 19 -5.43 4.32 -16.65
N TRP A 20 -5.10 5.27 -17.53
CA TRP A 20 -5.94 6.44 -17.82
C TRP A 20 -7.25 6.13 -18.57
N LYS A 21 -7.34 4.99 -19.29
CA LYS A 21 -8.51 4.63 -20.10
C LYS A 21 -9.05 3.23 -19.78
N GLY A 22 -10.33 3.17 -19.42
CA GLY A 22 -11.08 1.90 -19.26
C GLY A 22 -10.53 0.96 -18.17
N ARG A 23 -9.89 1.52 -17.14
CA ARG A 23 -9.35 0.75 -16.01
C ARG A 23 -10.29 0.78 -14.82
N VAL A 24 -10.09 -0.14 -13.89
CA VAL A 24 -10.99 -0.40 -12.76
C VAL A 24 -11.35 0.88 -12.00
N ILE A 25 -10.35 1.67 -11.57
CA ILE A 25 -10.63 2.90 -10.82
C ILE A 25 -11.36 3.92 -11.68
N ARG A 26 -10.96 4.09 -12.94
CA ARG A 26 -11.57 5.07 -13.84
C ARG A 26 -13.03 4.72 -14.15
N LEU A 27 -13.34 3.45 -14.34
CA LEU A 27 -14.70 2.94 -14.52
C LEU A 27 -15.53 3.19 -13.27
N LEU A 28 -14.98 2.94 -12.09
CA LEU A 28 -15.66 3.17 -10.82
C LEU A 28 -15.96 4.66 -10.58
N GLU A 29 -15.00 5.55 -10.82
CA GLU A 29 -15.21 7.01 -10.73
C GLU A 29 -16.31 7.48 -11.68
N THR A 30 -16.38 6.88 -12.88
CA THR A 30 -17.41 7.19 -13.88
C THR A 30 -18.78 6.72 -13.42
N TYR A 31 -18.86 5.52 -12.83
CA TYR A 31 -20.09 4.96 -12.26
C TYR A 31 -20.60 5.78 -11.06
N ILE A 32 -19.71 6.24 -10.18
CA ILE A 32 -20.06 7.06 -9.02
C ILE A 32 -20.34 8.52 -9.42
N GLY A 33 -19.77 8.97 -10.56
CA GLY A 33 -19.93 10.34 -11.05
C GLY A 33 -19.04 11.37 -10.36
N ARG A 34 -17.97 10.94 -9.68
CA ARG A 34 -16.98 11.83 -9.05
C ARG A 34 -15.60 11.17 -8.92
N PRO A 35 -14.52 11.97 -8.81
CA PRO A 35 -13.21 11.43 -8.49
C PRO A 35 -13.18 10.79 -7.10
N LEU A 36 -12.36 9.75 -6.95
CA LEU A 36 -12.07 9.09 -5.68
C LEU A 36 -10.64 9.45 -5.25
N GLN A 37 -10.37 9.44 -3.95
CA GLN A 37 -8.99 9.51 -3.48
C GLN A 37 -8.32 8.14 -3.65
N TRP A 38 -7.17 8.12 -4.31
CA TRP A 38 -6.46 6.89 -4.64
C TRP A 38 -5.43 6.60 -3.56
N ASN A 39 -5.59 5.47 -2.87
CA ASN A 39 -4.57 4.91 -2.00
C ASN A 39 -3.87 3.76 -2.73
N LYS A 40 -2.92 4.10 -3.60
CA LYS A 40 -2.24 3.09 -4.43
C LYS A 40 -1.04 2.49 -3.69
N SER A 41 -0.87 1.20 -3.85
CA SER A 41 0.37 0.53 -3.49
C SER A 41 1.53 1.11 -4.31
N MET A 42 2.64 1.44 -3.63
CA MET A 42 3.88 1.92 -4.26
C MET A 42 4.81 0.77 -4.66
N LEU A 43 4.27 -0.44 -4.79
CA LEU A 43 5.02 -1.66 -5.11
C LEU A 43 5.91 -1.48 -6.35
N HIS A 44 5.42 -0.85 -7.41
CA HIS A 44 6.22 -0.66 -8.63
C HIS A 44 7.20 0.53 -8.57
N THR A 45 6.95 1.54 -7.74
CA THR A 45 7.80 2.75 -7.65
C THR A 45 8.87 2.67 -6.58
N ASN A 46 8.58 2.00 -5.46
CA ASN A 46 9.50 1.94 -4.31
C ASN A 46 9.97 0.51 -4.08
N GLU A 47 9.06 -0.46 -4.08
CA GLU A 47 9.41 -1.83 -3.70
C GLU A 47 10.24 -2.53 -4.77
N LEU A 48 9.88 -2.44 -6.06
CA LEU A 48 10.66 -3.06 -7.13
C LEU A 48 12.06 -2.43 -7.30
N PRO A 49 12.21 -1.09 -7.36
CA PRO A 49 13.54 -0.49 -7.50
C PRO A 49 14.42 -0.68 -6.27
N LEU A 50 13.83 -0.68 -5.07
CA LEU A 50 14.56 -0.88 -3.82
C LEU A 50 14.58 -2.34 -3.38
N ARG A 51 14.08 -3.29 -4.18
CA ARG A 51 13.92 -4.69 -3.79
C ARG A 51 15.21 -5.29 -3.24
N TYR A 52 16.33 -5.02 -3.90
CA TYR A 52 17.64 -5.51 -3.48
C TYR A 52 18.09 -4.90 -2.15
N LEU A 53 17.87 -3.60 -1.96
CA LEU A 53 18.18 -2.90 -0.71
C LEU A 53 17.29 -3.43 0.43
N ILE A 54 16.00 -3.58 0.17
CA ILE A 54 15.03 -4.13 1.13
C ILE A 54 15.39 -5.57 1.48
N LEU A 55 15.76 -6.39 0.50
CA LEU A 55 16.18 -7.78 0.73
C LEU A 55 17.47 -7.86 1.56
N GLU A 56 18.43 -6.96 1.34
CA GLU A 56 19.66 -6.89 2.15
C GLU A 56 19.37 -6.43 3.58
N MET A 57 18.46 -5.46 3.73
CA MET A 57 18.11 -4.86 5.01
C MET A 57 17.23 -5.76 5.87
N ASP A 58 16.19 -6.35 5.28
CA ASP A 58 15.16 -7.14 5.97
C ASP A 58 15.38 -8.65 5.86
N GLY A 59 16.36 -9.06 5.04
CA GLY A 59 16.70 -10.45 4.77
C GLY A 59 15.63 -11.23 4.03
N CYS A 60 15.84 -12.54 3.93
CA CYS A 60 14.81 -13.44 3.42
C CYS A 60 13.71 -13.64 4.46
N THR A 61 12.47 -13.34 4.07
CA THR A 61 11.27 -13.66 4.88
C THR A 61 11.22 -15.16 5.14
N LYS A 62 11.27 -15.59 6.42
CA LYS A 62 11.21 -17.01 6.81
C LYS A 62 9.78 -17.55 6.92
N GLY A 63 8.77 -16.75 6.57
CA GLY A 63 7.35 -17.08 6.67
C GLY A 63 6.47 -15.83 6.76
N PRO A 64 5.13 -15.98 6.65
CA PRO A 64 4.19 -14.87 6.58
C PRO A 64 4.05 -14.06 7.87
N TYR A 65 4.58 -14.54 9.00
CA TYR A 65 4.51 -13.86 10.31
C TYR A 65 5.86 -13.83 11.04
N SER A 66 6.95 -14.20 10.36
CA SER A 66 8.26 -14.37 10.98
C SER A 66 9.25 -13.32 10.49
N TYR A 67 9.16 -12.14 11.10
CA TYR A 67 10.23 -11.16 11.07
C TYR A 67 11.45 -11.71 11.81
N SER A 68 12.54 -11.94 11.08
CA SER A 68 13.73 -12.60 11.62
C SER A 68 14.90 -11.64 11.75
N GLU A 69 14.97 -10.65 10.87
CA GLU A 69 16.07 -9.70 10.80
C GLU A 69 15.80 -8.43 11.64
N PRO A 70 16.84 -7.66 11.97
CA PRO A 70 16.75 -6.55 12.92
C PRO A 70 15.67 -5.52 12.56
N ILE A 71 15.45 -5.27 11.26
CA ILE A 71 14.44 -4.31 10.79
C ILE A 71 13.03 -4.85 10.99
N GLY A 72 12.75 -6.07 10.52
CA GLY A 72 11.49 -6.73 10.81
C GLY A 72 11.18 -6.86 12.30
N LEU A 73 12.19 -7.05 13.16
CA LEU A 73 11.99 -7.09 14.62
C LEU A 73 11.57 -5.72 15.20
N LEU A 74 12.07 -4.61 14.65
CA LEU A 74 11.60 -3.27 15.01
C LEU A 74 10.14 -3.04 14.58
N LEU A 75 9.70 -3.69 13.50
CA LEU A 75 8.31 -3.62 13.03
C LEU A 75 7.33 -4.43 13.88
N LYS A 76 7.80 -5.39 14.69
CA LYS A 76 6.94 -6.19 15.58
C LYS A 76 6.20 -5.32 16.60
N GLU A 77 6.77 -4.19 16.98
CA GLU A 77 6.13 -3.24 17.90
C GLU A 77 5.17 -2.28 17.18
N CYS A 78 5.20 -2.21 15.84
CA CYS A 78 4.35 -1.29 15.07
C CYS A 78 2.86 -1.60 15.18
N GLU A 79 2.46 -2.87 15.39
CA GLU A 79 1.05 -3.23 15.61
C GLU A 79 0.45 -2.56 16.86
N ASN A 80 1.28 -2.21 17.83
CA ASN A 80 0.84 -1.58 19.08
C ASN A 80 0.85 -0.04 18.99
N ILE A 81 1.34 0.54 17.90
CA ILE A 81 1.38 1.99 17.71
C ILE A 81 -0.01 2.45 17.25
N GLN A 82 -0.61 3.40 17.99
CA GLN A 82 -1.86 4.02 17.57
C GLN A 82 -1.71 4.65 16.18
N LEU A 83 -2.58 4.23 15.25
CA LEU A 83 -2.55 4.64 13.85
C LEU A 83 -2.59 6.18 13.68
N SER A 84 -3.19 6.91 14.62
CA SER A 84 -3.22 8.38 14.67
C SER A 84 -1.83 9.03 14.73
N ASN A 85 -0.86 8.38 15.38
CA ASN A 85 0.53 8.84 15.43
C ASN A 85 1.31 8.49 14.16
N LEU A 86 0.82 7.50 13.42
CA LEU A 86 1.43 6.96 12.19
C LEU A 86 1.04 7.76 10.94
N ILE A 87 0.00 8.60 11.01
CA ILE A 87 -0.42 9.50 9.92
C ILE A 87 0.66 10.56 9.59
N LYS A 88 1.57 10.88 10.51
CA LYS A 88 2.74 11.73 10.21
C LYS A 88 3.83 11.00 9.43
N LEU A 89 3.74 9.68 9.32
CA LEU A 89 4.70 8.75 8.72
C LEU A 89 4.10 7.97 7.54
N THR A 90 3.03 8.48 6.91
CA THR A 90 2.32 7.86 5.77
C THR A 90 3.18 7.67 4.49
N VAL A 91 4.50 7.76 4.58
CA VAL A 91 5.42 7.43 3.48
C VAL A 91 5.83 5.94 3.48
N LEU A 92 5.59 5.15 4.54
CA LEU A 92 6.17 3.79 4.63
C LEU A 92 5.20 2.60 4.65
N PHE A 93 3.88 2.80 4.74
CA PHE A 93 2.91 1.69 4.88
C PHE A 93 2.20 1.26 3.57
N SER A 94 2.70 1.66 2.41
CA SER A 94 2.26 1.13 1.11
C SER A 94 3.14 -0.04 0.64
N LEU A 95 3.75 -0.77 1.59
CA LEU A 95 4.77 -1.79 1.36
C LEU A 95 4.31 -3.22 1.69
N TRP A 96 3.02 -3.43 2.03
CA TRP A 96 2.54 -4.80 2.27
C TRP A 96 1.03 -5.02 2.05
N ILE A 97 0.45 -4.35 1.04
CA ILE A 97 -0.77 -4.79 0.32
C ILE A 97 -0.60 -4.49 -1.16
#